data_AF-A0AAW5BU99-F1
#
_entry.id   AF-A0AAW5BU99-F1
#
_cell.length_a   1.000
_cell.length_b   1.000
_cell.length_c   1.000
_cell.angle_alpha   90.00
_cell.angle_beta   90.00
_cell.angle_gamma   90.00
#
_symmetry.space_group_name_H-M   'P 1'
#
loop_
_entity.id
_entity.type
_entity.pdbx_description
1 polymer ?
#
loop_
_entity_poly.entity_id
_entity_poly.type
_entity_poly.pdbx_seq_one_letter_code
_entity_poly.pdbx_strand_id
1 'polypeptide(L)'
;MNKEEFQKALKPITDGLFGKQGTRRYERPHFPLRPLDRMLWDLASIDAVEWFRYVFSREPLNGKFNDGQRRDWMEHAMACGREYAVKVMEEYKSTDPEVIAKAMGMKVSYPTYPEKTDRVLFAEYRVPDTICIYMDAVKKAKKYLERPEIRDVLTDSLNISKLLLAHELFHYVEEKYKHEIYTKTEKVRLWSLGPLHNDSTIIALSEIAAMAFAREITGIPYAPYVMDVFLVYGYSPEEASGLYEEMMEFAGRKACPSVEELEAGGPDGG
;
A
#
# COMPACT_ATOMS: atom_id res chain seq x y z
N MET A 1 19.62 -26.06 -0.08
CA MET A 1 19.65 -24.68 -0.60
C MET A 1 20.70 -23.91 0.18
N ASN A 2 21.78 -23.48 -0.48
CA ASN A 2 22.87 -22.70 0.13
C ASN A 2 22.35 -21.29 0.50
N LYS A 3 22.90 -20.67 1.54
CA LYS A 3 22.66 -19.28 1.96
C LYS A 3 22.73 -18.29 0.78
N GLU A 4 23.59 -18.55 -0.21
CA GLU A 4 23.69 -17.76 -1.46
C GLU A 4 22.56 -18.02 -2.47
N GLU A 5 22.02 -19.23 -2.52
CA GLU A 5 20.83 -19.56 -3.33
C GLU A 5 19.56 -18.98 -2.69
N PHE A 6 19.49 -18.93 -1.35
CA PHE A 6 18.42 -18.27 -0.60
C PHE A 6 18.45 -16.74 -0.80
N GLN A 7 19.64 -16.13 -0.81
CA GLN A 7 19.80 -14.70 -1.14
C GLN A 7 19.49 -14.39 -2.62
N LYS A 8 19.77 -15.31 -3.56
CA LYS A 8 19.36 -15.18 -4.96
C LYS A 8 17.85 -15.38 -5.18
N ALA A 9 17.19 -16.21 -4.37
CA ALA A 9 15.74 -16.41 -4.41
C ALA A 9 14.96 -15.23 -3.81
N LEU A 10 15.58 -14.45 -2.92
CA LEU A 10 15.05 -13.19 -2.38
C LEU A 10 15.27 -11.98 -3.30
N LYS A 11 16.07 -12.12 -4.37
CA LYS A 11 16.38 -11.05 -5.32
C LYS A 11 15.22 -10.51 -6.18
N PRO A 12 14.02 -11.14 -6.27
CA PRO A 12 12.83 -10.53 -6.85
C PRO A 12 11.90 -9.89 -5.79
N ILE A 13 12.17 -10.01 -4.49
CA ILE A 13 11.47 -9.24 -3.42
C ILE A 13 11.99 -7.78 -3.38
N THR A 14 12.75 -7.37 -4.40
CA THR A 14 13.42 -6.08 -4.46
C THR A 14 12.75 -5.07 -5.39
N ASP A 15 11.65 -5.43 -6.03
CA ASP A 15 11.00 -4.54 -7.00
C ASP A 15 9.62 -4.15 -6.46
N GLY A 16 9.65 -3.37 -5.37
CA GLY A 16 8.58 -2.48 -4.97
C GLY A 16 8.95 -1.04 -5.35
N LEU A 17 7.99 -0.37 -5.99
CA LEU A 17 7.93 1.03 -6.45
C LEU A 17 9.00 1.57 -7.40
N PHE A 18 10.27 1.18 -7.39
CA PHE A 18 11.21 1.54 -8.46
C PHE A 18 12.30 0.47 -8.63
N GLY A 19 12.36 -0.11 -9.84
CA GLY A 19 13.33 -1.13 -10.22
C GLY A 19 14.78 -0.67 -10.15
N LYS A 20 15.70 -1.64 -10.15
CA LYS A 20 17.16 -1.45 -10.07
C LYS A 20 17.68 -0.39 -11.06
N GLN A 21 18.16 0.75 -10.55
CA GLN A 21 18.98 1.67 -11.34
C GLN A 21 20.39 1.10 -11.52
N GLY A 22 20.60 0.42 -12.65
CA GLY A 22 21.94 0.22 -13.20
C GLY A 22 22.53 1.57 -13.64
N THR A 23 23.86 1.66 -13.69
CA THR A 23 24.73 2.84 -13.89
C THR A 23 24.59 3.61 -15.23
N ARG A 24 23.38 3.75 -15.78
CA ARG A 24 23.05 4.79 -16.75
C ARG A 24 22.40 5.96 -16.02
N ARG A 25 22.79 7.18 -16.36
CA ARG A 25 22.18 8.43 -15.88
C ARG A 25 20.65 8.31 -16.09
N TYR A 26 19.92 8.04 -15.01
CA TYR A 26 18.47 7.86 -15.06
C TYR A 26 17.84 9.21 -15.38
N GLU A 27 17.41 9.40 -16.62
CA GLU A 27 16.46 10.46 -16.94
C GLU A 27 15.13 10.02 -16.36
N ARG A 28 14.59 10.83 -15.45
CA ARG A 28 13.28 10.55 -14.86
C ARG A 28 12.25 10.58 -15.99
N PRO A 29 11.38 9.57 -16.11
CA PRO A 29 10.29 9.62 -17.08
C PRO A 29 9.43 10.85 -16.78
N HIS A 30 9.13 11.62 -17.81
CA HIS A 30 8.21 12.75 -17.73
C HIS A 30 6.78 12.23 -17.80
N PHE A 31 5.94 12.64 -16.84
CA PHE A 31 4.53 12.29 -16.81
C PHE A 31 3.67 13.56 -16.89
N PRO A 32 2.57 13.54 -17.66
CA PRO A 32 1.62 14.66 -17.66
C PRO A 32 1.14 14.94 -16.24
N LEU A 33 1.24 16.20 -15.80
CA LEU A 33 0.75 16.60 -14.48
C LEU A 33 -0.77 16.51 -14.44
N ARG A 34 -1.32 15.89 -13.39
CA ARG A 34 -2.78 15.79 -13.19
C ARG A 34 -3.21 16.49 -11.89
N PRO A 35 -4.40 17.12 -11.86
CA PRO A 35 -4.92 17.75 -10.65
C PRO A 35 -5.10 16.75 -9.51
N LEU A 36 -4.59 17.06 -8.32
CA LEU A 36 -4.59 16.16 -7.18
C LEU A 36 -6.00 15.74 -6.75
N ASP A 37 -6.93 16.70 -6.65
CA ASP A 37 -8.33 16.45 -6.28
C ASP A 37 -8.99 15.42 -7.22
N ARG A 38 -8.78 15.55 -8.54
CA ARG A 38 -9.34 14.62 -9.53
C ARG A 38 -8.71 13.23 -9.43
N MET A 39 -7.39 13.16 -9.26
CA MET A 39 -6.71 11.89 -9.02
C MET A 39 -7.28 11.18 -7.79
N LEU A 40 -7.44 11.90 -6.68
CA LEU A 40 -7.96 11.33 -5.43
C LEU A 40 -9.41 10.88 -5.58
N TRP A 41 -10.28 11.67 -6.24
CA TRP A 41 -11.67 11.27 -6.51
C TRP A 41 -11.75 9.98 -7.31
N ASP A 42 -10.97 9.88 -8.38
CA ASP A 42 -10.94 8.69 -9.22
C ASP A 42 -10.51 7.46 -8.43
N LEU A 43 -9.41 7.55 -7.66
CA LEU A 43 -8.89 6.44 -6.86
C LEU A 43 -9.85 6.06 -5.72
N ALA A 44 -10.40 7.04 -5.01
CA ALA A 44 -11.33 6.80 -3.90
C ALA A 44 -12.63 6.14 -4.36
N SER A 45 -13.00 6.29 -5.64
CA SER A 45 -14.16 5.65 -6.25
C SER A 45 -13.91 4.22 -6.76
N ILE A 46 -12.70 3.69 -6.61
CA ILE A 46 -12.38 2.31 -6.98
C ILE A 46 -12.84 1.38 -5.87
N ASP A 47 -13.73 0.45 -6.22
CA ASP A 47 -14.19 -0.59 -5.30
C ASP A 47 -13.00 -1.36 -4.72
N ALA A 48 -13.06 -1.63 -3.42
CA ALA A 48 -11.91 -2.15 -2.69
C ALA A 48 -11.33 -3.45 -3.27
N VAL A 49 -12.17 -4.32 -3.85
CA VAL A 49 -11.72 -5.57 -4.49
C VAL A 49 -11.04 -5.34 -5.84
N GLU A 50 -11.38 -4.27 -6.58
CA GLU A 50 -10.85 -3.98 -7.92
C GLU A 50 -9.37 -3.55 -7.92
N TRP A 51 -8.81 -3.29 -6.74
CA TRP A 51 -7.38 -3.04 -6.57
C TRP A 51 -6.50 -4.27 -6.82
N PHE A 52 -7.08 -5.47 -6.97
CA PHE A 52 -6.33 -6.73 -7.05
C PHE A 52 -5.22 -6.68 -8.12
N ARG A 53 -5.46 -6.15 -9.33
CA ARG A 53 -4.41 -6.13 -10.37
C ARG A 53 -3.23 -5.24 -9.97
N TYR A 54 -3.52 -4.06 -9.41
CA TYR A 54 -2.51 -3.14 -8.93
C TYR A 54 -1.68 -3.79 -7.82
N VAL A 55 -2.31 -4.34 -6.80
CA VAL A 55 -1.60 -4.90 -5.64
C VAL A 55 -0.76 -6.11 -6.04
N PHE A 56 -1.33 -7.04 -6.82
CA PHE A 56 -0.60 -8.21 -7.29
C PHE A 56 0.46 -7.90 -8.35
N SER A 57 0.45 -6.75 -9.01
CA SER A 57 1.53 -6.42 -9.94
C SER A 57 2.90 -6.25 -9.26
N ARG A 58 2.91 -6.10 -7.92
CA ARG A 58 4.12 -6.05 -7.08
C ARG A 58 4.51 -7.43 -6.52
N GLU A 59 3.72 -8.47 -6.79
CA GLU A 59 3.99 -9.84 -6.34
C GLU A 59 4.97 -10.55 -7.30
N PRO A 60 6.13 -11.04 -6.81
CA PRO A 60 7.11 -11.76 -7.63
C PRO A 60 6.53 -12.93 -8.45
N LEU A 61 5.50 -13.59 -7.91
CA LEU A 61 4.85 -14.74 -8.52
C LEU A 61 3.65 -14.37 -9.40
N ASN A 62 3.36 -13.08 -9.60
CA ASN A 62 2.15 -12.60 -10.27
C ASN A 62 1.88 -13.26 -11.62
N GLY A 63 2.92 -13.49 -12.43
CA GLY A 63 2.80 -14.13 -13.75
C GLY A 63 2.25 -15.57 -13.72
N LYS A 64 2.15 -16.19 -12.54
CA LYS A 64 1.60 -17.54 -12.36
C LYS A 64 0.12 -17.55 -11.98
N PHE A 65 -0.47 -16.40 -11.71
CA PHE A 65 -1.84 -16.28 -11.21
C PHE A 65 -2.78 -15.83 -12.33
N ASN A 66 -4.04 -16.22 -12.25
CA ASN A 66 -5.10 -15.63 -13.07
C ASN A 66 -5.92 -14.60 -12.25
N ASP A 67 -6.72 -13.79 -12.94
CA ASP A 67 -7.49 -12.72 -12.29
C ASP A 67 -8.55 -13.23 -11.32
N GLY A 68 -9.14 -14.41 -11.57
CA GLY A 68 -10.06 -15.05 -10.63
C GLY A 68 -9.38 -15.36 -9.30
N GLN A 69 -8.21 -16.00 -9.36
CA GLN A 69 -7.42 -16.30 -8.15
C GLN A 69 -7.02 -15.03 -7.40
N ARG A 70 -6.55 -13.99 -8.11
CA ARG A 70 -6.18 -12.72 -7.49
C ARG A 70 -7.36 -12.06 -6.78
N ARG A 71 -8.55 -12.07 -7.41
CA ARG A 71 -9.78 -11.54 -6.83
C ARG A 71 -10.20 -12.33 -5.60
N ASP A 72 -10.24 -13.66 -5.69
CA ASP A 72 -10.58 -14.53 -4.56
C ASP A 72 -9.63 -14.28 -3.39
N TRP A 73 -8.32 -14.28 -3.63
CA TRP A 73 -7.31 -14.00 -2.62
C TRP A 73 -7.41 -12.59 -2.03
N MET A 74 -7.72 -11.58 -2.85
CA MET A 74 -7.97 -10.21 -2.39
C MET A 74 -9.11 -10.20 -1.37
N GLU A 75 -10.23 -10.84 -1.68
CA GLU A 75 -11.40 -10.90 -0.79
C GLU A 75 -11.09 -11.59 0.54
N HIS A 76 -10.40 -12.73 0.50
CA HIS A 76 -10.02 -13.47 1.70
C HIS A 76 -9.00 -12.71 2.56
N ALA A 77 -7.97 -12.10 1.95
CA ALA A 77 -6.99 -11.30 2.68
C ALA A 77 -7.63 -10.04 3.28
N MET A 78 -8.55 -9.39 2.57
CA MET A 78 -9.32 -8.26 3.12
C MET A 78 -10.22 -8.70 4.29
N ALA A 79 -10.87 -9.86 4.18
CA ALA A 79 -11.68 -10.42 5.26
C ALA A 79 -10.82 -10.71 6.50
N CYS A 80 -9.64 -11.31 6.31
CA CYS A 80 -8.66 -11.54 7.36
C CYS A 80 -8.25 -10.22 8.04
N GLY A 81 -7.90 -9.19 7.27
CA GLY A 81 -7.55 -7.88 7.82
C GLY A 81 -8.65 -7.28 8.69
N ARG A 82 -9.91 -7.31 8.21
CA ARG A 82 -11.08 -6.83 8.97
C ARG A 82 -11.33 -7.64 10.23
N GLU A 83 -11.27 -8.97 10.14
CA GLU A 83 -11.48 -9.87 11.28
C GLU A 83 -10.49 -9.56 12.42
N TYR A 84 -9.20 -9.45 12.09
CA TYR A 84 -8.18 -9.15 13.09
C TYR A 84 -8.27 -7.72 13.61
N ALA A 85 -8.74 -6.76 12.80
CA ALA A 85 -9.01 -5.40 13.29
C ALA A 85 -10.11 -5.41 14.35
N VAL A 86 -11.24 -6.07 14.09
CA VAL A 86 -12.34 -6.22 15.06
C VAL A 86 -11.84 -6.91 16.33
N LYS A 87 -11.14 -8.04 16.19
CA LYS A 87 -10.56 -8.79 17.32
C LYS A 87 -9.67 -7.92 18.19
N VAL A 88 -8.77 -7.14 17.57
CA VAL A 88 -7.84 -6.24 18.27
C VAL A 88 -8.58 -5.08 18.94
N MET A 89 -9.52 -4.43 18.25
CA MET A 89 -10.31 -3.34 18.83
C MET A 89 -11.15 -3.82 20.02
N GLU A 90 -11.68 -5.04 19.96
CA GLU A 90 -12.40 -5.68 21.07
C GLU A 90 -11.48 -6.10 22.22
N GLU A 91 -10.30 -6.64 21.94
CA GLU A 91 -9.32 -7.06 22.96
C GLU A 91 -8.83 -5.85 23.77
N TYR A 92 -8.50 -4.75 23.09
CA TYR A 92 -7.92 -3.55 23.71
C TYR A 92 -8.92 -2.43 23.98
N LYS A 93 -10.21 -2.64 23.67
CA LYS A 93 -11.32 -1.71 23.91
C LYS A 93 -11.07 -0.30 23.36
N SER A 94 -10.47 -0.22 22.17
CA SER A 94 -10.09 1.04 21.54
C SER A 94 -10.09 0.90 20.03
N THR A 95 -10.41 1.99 19.33
CA THR A 95 -10.21 2.15 17.89
C THR A 95 -9.01 3.05 17.58
N ASP A 96 -8.34 3.60 18.61
CA ASP A 96 -7.16 4.42 18.44
C ASP A 96 -5.90 3.54 18.28
N PRO A 97 -5.22 3.55 17.11
CA PRO A 97 -4.01 2.75 16.89
C PRO A 97 -2.91 3.02 17.91
N GLU A 98 -2.77 4.24 18.44
CA GLU A 98 -1.72 4.54 19.42
C GLU A 98 -2.00 3.89 20.77
N VAL A 99 -3.28 3.85 21.18
CA VAL A 99 -3.70 3.16 22.41
C VAL A 99 -3.51 1.65 22.26
N ILE A 100 -3.91 1.10 21.12
CA ILE A 100 -3.74 -0.33 20.80
C ILE A 100 -2.25 -0.69 20.80
N ALA A 101 -1.41 0.07 20.09
CA ALA A 101 0.04 -0.15 20.03
C ALA A 101 0.67 -0.16 21.42
N LYS A 102 0.32 0.82 22.26
CA LYS A 102 0.82 0.91 23.64
C LYS A 102 0.38 -0.29 24.47
N ALA A 103 -0.87 -0.73 24.34
CA ALA A 103 -1.40 -1.88 25.07
C ALA A 103 -0.78 -3.21 24.61
N MET A 104 -0.37 -3.31 23.34
CA MET A 104 0.42 -4.42 22.79
C MET A 104 1.90 -4.40 23.22
N GLY A 105 2.36 -3.33 23.87
CA GLY A 105 3.77 -3.16 24.26
C GLY A 105 4.68 -2.69 23.12
N MET A 106 4.12 -2.11 22.05
CA MET A 106 4.88 -1.62 20.91
C MET A 106 5.64 -0.32 21.24
N LYS A 107 6.86 -0.23 20.74
CA LYS A 107 7.68 1.00 20.73
C LYS A 107 7.42 1.76 19.43
N VAL A 108 6.53 2.74 19.48
CA VAL A 108 6.23 3.60 18.33
C VAL A 108 7.15 4.82 18.35
N SER A 109 7.80 5.10 17.22
CA SER A 109 8.66 6.28 17.05
C SER A 109 8.30 7.04 15.77
N TYR A 110 8.62 8.33 15.76
CA TYR A 110 8.24 9.26 14.68
C TYR A 110 9.48 9.98 14.10
N PRO A 111 10.47 9.24 13.55
CA PRO A 111 11.66 9.85 12.94
C PRO A 111 11.28 10.69 11.71
N THR A 112 12.13 11.65 11.34
CA THR A 112 11.91 12.45 10.12
C THR A 112 12.15 11.62 8.86
N TYR A 113 13.22 10.85 8.82
CA TYR A 113 13.68 10.08 7.65
C TYR A 113 13.99 8.64 8.02
N PRO A 114 13.90 7.70 7.05
CA PRO A 114 14.42 6.34 7.20
C PRO A 114 15.94 6.31 7.25
N GLU A 115 16.49 5.33 7.96
CA GLU A 115 17.95 5.12 8.03
C GLU A 115 18.43 4.41 6.75
N LYS A 116 19.19 5.13 5.90
CA LYS A 116 19.91 4.60 4.72
C LYS A 116 19.09 3.63 3.84
N THR A 117 18.12 4.19 3.11
CA THR A 117 17.38 3.44 2.08
C THR A 117 17.37 4.21 0.77
N ASP A 118 17.55 3.49 -0.33
CA ASP A 118 17.37 4.00 -1.71
C ASP A 118 15.88 4.03 -2.12
N ARG A 119 14.96 3.64 -1.21
CA ARG A 119 13.50 3.61 -1.43
C ARG A 119 12.76 4.55 -0.49
N VAL A 120 11.66 5.13 -0.98
CA VAL A 120 10.72 5.91 -0.16
C VAL A 120 9.93 4.94 0.72
N LEU A 121 10.08 5.05 2.03
CA LEU A 121 9.30 4.32 3.04
C LEU A 121 8.47 5.34 3.83
N PHE A 122 7.21 5.02 4.13
CA PHE A 122 6.33 5.89 4.91
C PHE A 122 6.23 5.46 6.37
N ALA A 123 6.26 4.15 6.60
CA ALA A 123 6.39 3.54 7.91
C ALA A 123 7.08 2.19 7.76
N GLU A 124 7.44 1.60 8.89
CA GLU A 124 7.91 0.21 8.94
C GLU A 124 7.74 -0.39 10.33
N TYR A 125 7.40 -1.67 10.35
CA TYR A 125 7.50 -2.53 11.51
C TYR A 125 8.86 -3.25 11.53
N ARG A 126 9.60 -3.07 12.62
CA ARG A 126 10.84 -3.79 12.95
C ARG A 126 10.54 -4.81 14.04
N VAL A 127 10.71 -6.08 13.69
CA VAL A 127 10.62 -7.20 14.65
C VAL A 127 11.63 -6.98 15.79
N PRO A 128 11.23 -7.21 17.06
CA PRO A 128 9.96 -7.80 17.48
C PRO A 128 8.86 -6.80 17.87
N ASP A 129 9.18 -5.54 18.15
CA ASP A 129 8.28 -4.66 18.90
C ASP A 129 8.38 -3.17 18.53
N THR A 130 9.01 -2.81 17.42
CA THR A 130 9.26 -1.41 17.08
C THR A 130 8.53 -1.00 15.81
N ILE A 131 7.84 0.14 15.84
CA ILE A 131 7.22 0.76 14.65
C ILE A 131 7.81 2.15 14.47
N CYS A 132 8.22 2.46 13.24
CA CYS A 132 8.72 3.77 12.85
C CYS A 132 7.77 4.39 11.83
N ILE A 133 7.35 5.64 12.06
CA ILE A 133 6.54 6.41 11.10
C ILE A 133 7.36 7.61 10.62
N TYR A 134 7.63 7.66 9.32
CA TYR A 134 8.51 8.64 8.71
C TYR A 134 7.79 9.95 8.43
N MET A 135 8.08 10.94 9.26
CA MET A 135 7.27 12.16 9.32
C MET A 135 7.49 13.12 8.15
N ASP A 136 8.54 12.99 7.36
CA ASP A 136 8.77 13.86 6.19
C ASP A 136 7.62 13.74 5.17
N ALA A 137 7.23 12.51 4.81
CA ALA A 137 6.14 12.24 3.87
C ALA A 137 4.81 12.76 4.42
N VAL A 138 4.53 12.44 5.70
CA VAL A 138 3.33 12.88 6.39
C VAL A 138 3.22 14.41 6.41
N LYS A 139 4.31 15.10 6.76
CA LYS A 139 4.33 16.58 6.82
C LYS A 139 4.14 17.22 5.46
N LYS A 140 4.73 16.64 4.40
CA LYS A 140 4.57 17.13 3.02
C LYS A 140 3.15 16.95 2.52
N ALA A 141 2.55 15.78 2.71
CA ALA A 141 1.18 15.49 2.31
C ALA A 141 0.15 16.32 3.10
N LYS A 142 0.36 16.53 4.41
CA LYS A 142 -0.56 17.31 5.26
C LYS A 142 -0.83 18.73 4.76
N LYS A 143 0.11 19.35 4.04
CA LYS A 143 -0.07 20.69 3.44
C LYS A 143 -1.24 20.75 2.45
N TYR A 144 -1.56 19.62 1.82
CA TYR A 144 -2.68 19.54 0.87
C TYR A 144 -4.02 19.29 1.56
N LEU A 145 -4.03 18.76 2.79
CA LEU A 145 -5.26 18.57 3.56
C LEU A 145 -5.89 19.89 4.01
N GLU A 146 -5.21 21.04 3.86
CA GLU A 146 -5.80 22.36 4.12
C GLU A 146 -6.76 22.80 3.00
N ARG A 147 -6.66 22.17 1.82
CA ARG A 147 -7.48 22.49 0.64
C ARG A 147 -8.87 21.84 0.75
N PRO A 148 -9.98 22.60 0.66
CA PRO A 148 -11.33 22.06 0.77
C PRO A 148 -11.61 20.90 -0.19
N GLU A 149 -11.18 21.01 -1.45
CA GLU A 149 -11.40 20.00 -2.47
C GLU A 149 -10.69 18.66 -2.17
N ILE A 150 -9.62 18.68 -1.39
CA ILE A 150 -8.91 17.47 -0.94
C ILE A 150 -9.60 16.89 0.30
N ARG A 151 -10.06 17.74 1.21
CA ARG A 151 -10.82 17.33 2.42
C ARG A 151 -12.14 16.66 2.04
N ASP A 152 -12.80 17.12 0.98
CA ASP A 152 -14.04 16.52 0.50
C ASP A 152 -13.85 15.05 0.08
N VAL A 153 -12.68 14.70 -0.45
CA VAL A 153 -12.34 13.32 -0.84
C VAL A 153 -11.80 12.51 0.33
N LEU A 154 -10.76 13.03 0.98
CA LEU A 154 -10.00 12.29 2.00
C LEU A 154 -10.64 12.33 3.38
N THR A 155 -11.68 13.15 3.56
CA THR A 155 -12.45 13.37 4.79
C THR A 155 -11.62 13.96 5.93
N ASP A 156 -12.31 14.66 6.83
CA ASP A 156 -11.70 15.19 8.07
C ASP A 156 -11.27 14.09 9.05
N SER A 157 -11.79 12.87 8.87
CA SER A 157 -11.41 11.70 9.68
C SER A 157 -10.02 11.15 9.34
N LEU A 158 -9.42 11.51 8.20
CA LEU A 158 -8.10 11.00 7.86
C LEU A 158 -7.02 11.55 8.81
N ASN A 159 -6.41 10.65 9.57
CA ASN A 159 -5.13 10.89 10.21
C ASN A 159 -4.08 9.95 9.60
N ILE A 160 -3.23 10.50 8.72
CA ILE A 160 -2.20 9.76 7.98
C ILE A 160 -1.32 8.94 8.93
N SER A 161 -0.85 9.53 10.04
CA SER A 161 0.02 8.82 10.99
C SER A 161 -0.69 7.66 11.66
N LYS A 162 -1.97 7.82 12.03
CA LYS A 162 -2.77 6.73 12.60
C LYS A 162 -3.04 5.62 11.59
N LEU A 163 -3.28 5.96 10.33
CA LEU A 163 -3.46 5.00 9.25
C LEU A 163 -2.19 4.17 9.00
N LEU A 164 -1.04 4.84 8.90
CA LEU A 164 0.26 4.18 8.77
C LEU A 164 0.57 3.32 10.01
N LEU A 165 0.28 3.81 11.22
CA LEU A 165 0.46 3.02 12.44
C LEU A 165 -0.42 1.77 12.43
N ALA A 166 -1.69 1.89 12.05
CA ALA A 166 -2.60 0.76 11.98
C ALA A 166 -2.13 -0.29 10.97
N HIS A 167 -1.61 0.16 9.81
CA HIS A 167 -0.99 -0.73 8.83
C HIS A 167 0.17 -1.53 9.44
N GLU A 168 1.14 -0.86 10.07
CA GLU A 168 2.28 -1.55 10.67
C GLU A 168 1.91 -2.43 11.88
N LEU A 169 0.86 -2.06 12.63
CA LEU A 169 0.32 -2.89 13.71
C LEU A 169 -0.22 -4.22 13.19
N PHE A 170 -0.79 -4.26 11.98
CA PHE A 170 -1.22 -5.53 11.39
C PHE A 170 -0.02 -6.48 11.23
N HIS A 171 1.15 -6.01 10.81
CA HIS A 171 2.32 -6.87 10.63
C HIS A 171 2.83 -7.47 11.95
N TYR A 172 2.67 -6.75 13.07
CA TYR A 172 2.88 -7.32 14.39
C TYR A 172 1.83 -8.40 14.74
N VAL A 173 0.55 -8.12 14.49
CA VAL A 173 -0.56 -9.08 14.70
C VAL A 173 -0.34 -10.33 13.85
N GLU A 174 0.06 -10.17 12.59
CA GLU A 174 0.35 -11.24 11.65
C GLU A 174 1.49 -12.14 12.16
N GLU A 175 2.56 -11.56 12.73
CA GLU A 175 3.63 -12.34 13.35
C GLU A 175 3.16 -13.06 14.62
N LYS A 176 2.37 -12.38 15.49
CA LYS A 176 1.77 -12.97 16.71
C LYS A 176 0.91 -14.19 16.38
N TYR A 177 0.17 -14.15 15.28
CA TYR A 177 -0.78 -15.18 14.86
C TYR A 177 -0.33 -15.99 13.63
N LYS A 178 0.97 -16.03 13.32
CA LYS A 178 1.51 -16.63 12.09
C LYS A 178 1.15 -18.10 11.81
N HIS A 179 0.70 -18.84 12.82
CA HIS A 179 0.30 -20.24 12.71
C HIS A 179 -1.19 -20.44 12.40
N GLU A 180 -1.99 -19.38 12.47
CA GLU A 180 -3.44 -19.40 12.24
C GLU A 180 -3.91 -18.37 11.21
N ILE A 181 -3.18 -17.25 11.05
CA ILE A 181 -3.61 -16.14 10.21
C ILE A 181 -3.55 -16.50 8.72
N TYR A 182 -4.65 -16.21 8.01
CA TYR A 182 -4.84 -16.57 6.60
C TYR A 182 -3.64 -16.20 5.72
N THR A 183 -3.12 -14.99 5.88
CA THR A 183 -2.02 -14.45 5.06
C THR A 183 -0.69 -15.22 5.21
N LYS A 184 -0.52 -15.99 6.30
CA LYS A 184 0.65 -16.86 6.54
C LYS A 184 0.35 -18.34 6.30
N THR A 185 -0.89 -18.77 6.47
CA THR A 185 -1.30 -20.17 6.28
C THR A 185 -1.61 -20.50 4.83
N GLU A 186 -2.11 -19.54 4.05
CA GLU A 186 -2.38 -19.71 2.63
C GLU A 186 -1.08 -19.86 1.84
N LYS A 187 -0.98 -20.93 1.06
CA LYS A 187 0.18 -21.21 0.21
C LYS A 187 -0.27 -21.63 -1.17
N VAL A 188 0.43 -21.13 -2.18
CA VAL A 188 0.21 -21.55 -3.56
C VAL A 188 1.23 -22.59 -3.95
N ARG A 189 0.71 -23.70 -4.47
CA ARG A 189 1.50 -24.74 -5.10
C ARG A 189 1.99 -24.28 -6.47
N LEU A 190 3.30 -24.05 -6.60
CA LEU A 190 3.93 -23.57 -7.81
C LEU A 190 4.19 -24.67 -8.84
N TRP A 191 4.48 -25.89 -8.38
CA TRP A 191 4.65 -27.07 -9.21
C TRP A 191 4.57 -28.34 -8.35
N SER A 192 4.38 -29.47 -9.03
CA SER A 192 4.46 -30.81 -8.42
C SER A 192 5.15 -31.78 -9.36
N LEU A 193 6.07 -32.57 -8.81
CA LEU A 193 6.75 -33.67 -9.48
C LEU A 193 6.71 -34.90 -8.57
N GLY A 194 5.67 -35.72 -8.73
CA GLY A 194 5.42 -36.86 -7.84
C GLY A 194 5.16 -36.40 -6.39
N PRO A 195 5.82 -36.98 -5.36
CA PRO A 195 5.62 -36.57 -3.97
C PRO A 195 6.22 -35.19 -3.65
N LEU A 196 7.08 -34.67 -4.53
CA LEU A 196 7.69 -33.36 -4.37
C LEU A 196 6.76 -32.28 -4.89
N HIS A 197 6.51 -31.27 -4.06
CA HIS A 197 5.78 -30.08 -4.44
C HIS A 197 6.49 -28.87 -3.84
N ASN A 198 6.32 -27.72 -4.48
CA ASN A 198 6.82 -26.45 -3.97
C ASN A 198 5.64 -25.54 -3.69
N ASP A 199 5.42 -25.26 -2.42
CA ASP A 199 4.41 -24.34 -1.96
C ASP A 199 5.10 -23.04 -1.51
N SER A 200 4.59 -21.90 -1.97
CA SER A 200 5.12 -20.58 -1.66
C SER A 200 4.04 -19.68 -1.06
N THR A 201 4.46 -18.78 -0.16
CA THR A 201 3.60 -17.72 0.36
C THR A 201 3.39 -16.65 -0.71
N ILE A 202 2.21 -16.05 -0.74
CA ILE A 202 1.92 -14.86 -1.54
C ILE A 202 2.17 -13.64 -0.66
N ILE A 203 3.15 -12.82 -1.01
CA ILE A 203 3.54 -11.63 -0.23
C ILE A 203 2.42 -10.60 -0.23
N ALA A 204 1.75 -10.44 -1.39
CA ALA A 204 0.65 -9.49 -1.55
C ALA A 204 -0.49 -9.68 -0.52
N LEU A 205 -0.73 -10.88 0.00
CA LEU A 205 -1.83 -11.11 0.95
C LEU A 205 -1.61 -10.37 2.27
N SER A 206 -0.36 -10.31 2.74
CA SER A 206 0.02 -9.59 3.96
C SER A 206 -0.29 -8.09 3.81
N GLU A 207 0.10 -7.49 2.68
CA GLU A 207 -0.19 -6.08 2.38
C GLU A 207 -1.70 -5.81 2.22
N ILE A 208 -2.43 -6.68 1.54
CA ILE A 208 -3.90 -6.55 1.37
C ILE A 208 -4.59 -6.55 2.73
N ALA A 209 -4.23 -7.51 3.60
CA ALA A 209 -4.80 -7.61 4.92
C ALA A 209 -4.39 -6.42 5.81
N ALA A 210 -3.16 -5.93 5.71
CA ALA A 210 -2.70 -4.74 6.42
C ALA A 210 -3.50 -3.49 6.03
N MET A 211 -3.77 -3.29 4.73
CA MET A 211 -4.62 -2.21 4.26
C MET A 211 -6.06 -2.35 4.76
N ALA A 212 -6.65 -3.54 4.68
CA ALA A 212 -8.00 -3.76 5.18
C ALA A 212 -8.11 -3.56 6.70
N PHE A 213 -7.12 -4.03 7.46
CA PHE A 213 -7.01 -3.81 8.90
C PHE A 213 -6.91 -2.32 9.25
N ALA A 214 -6.03 -1.59 8.56
CA ALA A 214 -5.83 -0.16 8.79
C ALA A 214 -7.10 0.65 8.48
N ARG A 215 -7.79 0.30 7.38
CA ARG A 215 -9.08 0.89 7.03
C ARG A 215 -10.13 0.66 8.11
N GLU A 216 -10.25 -0.58 8.59
CA GLU A 216 -11.24 -0.95 9.60
C GLU A 216 -10.99 -0.22 10.93
N ILE A 217 -9.75 -0.14 11.40
CA ILE A 217 -9.41 0.57 12.65
C ILE A 217 -9.64 2.08 12.53
N THR A 218 -9.22 2.68 11.41
CA THR A 218 -9.29 4.15 11.25
C THR A 218 -10.63 4.65 10.75
N GLY A 219 -11.48 3.77 10.22
CA GLY A 219 -12.82 4.11 9.73
C GLY A 219 -12.84 4.94 8.44
N ILE A 220 -11.74 4.98 7.68
CA ILE A 220 -11.72 5.73 6.41
C ILE A 220 -12.62 5.05 5.36
N PRO A 221 -13.37 5.83 4.55
CA PRO A 221 -14.40 5.25 3.67
C PRO A 221 -13.84 4.63 2.38
N TYR A 222 -12.60 4.94 2.01
CA TYR A 222 -11.93 4.47 0.78
C TYR A 222 -10.84 3.43 1.07
N ALA A 223 -10.36 2.76 0.02
CA ALA A 223 -9.23 1.82 0.15
C ALA A 223 -7.92 2.59 0.43
N PRO A 224 -7.07 2.16 1.39
CA PRO A 224 -5.86 2.90 1.74
C PRO A 224 -4.84 3.09 0.61
N TYR A 225 -4.94 2.34 -0.50
CA TYR A 225 -4.09 2.50 -1.69
C TYR A 225 -4.08 3.93 -2.26
N VAL A 226 -5.13 4.73 -2.02
CA VAL A 226 -5.15 6.17 -2.34
C VAL A 226 -3.95 6.92 -1.74
N MET A 227 -3.43 6.45 -0.60
CA MET A 227 -2.26 7.04 0.06
C MET A 227 -0.96 6.86 -0.72
N ASP A 228 -0.85 5.86 -1.59
CA ASP A 228 0.35 5.65 -2.41
C ASP A 228 0.59 6.88 -3.29
N VAL A 229 -0.46 7.39 -3.96
CA VAL A 229 -0.39 8.61 -4.76
C VAL A 229 -0.32 9.85 -3.89
N PHE A 230 -1.16 9.93 -2.85
CA PHE A 230 -1.25 11.14 -2.01
C PHE A 230 0.07 11.47 -1.29
N LEU A 231 0.76 10.45 -0.75
CA LEU A 231 2.03 10.64 -0.06
C LEU A 231 3.17 10.93 -1.04
N VAL A 232 3.20 10.28 -2.22
CA VAL A 232 4.18 10.57 -3.28
C VAL A 232 4.00 11.99 -3.83
N TYR A 233 2.76 12.48 -3.96
CA TYR A 233 2.49 13.84 -4.43
C TYR A 233 3.12 14.91 -3.52
N GLY A 234 3.27 14.61 -2.23
CA GLY A 234 4.03 15.42 -1.27
C GLY A 234 5.48 15.68 -1.68
N TYR A 235 6.09 14.77 -2.46
CA TYR A 235 7.47 14.85 -2.94
C TYR A 235 7.56 15.29 -4.39
N SER A 236 6.75 14.69 -5.26
CA SER A 236 6.79 14.90 -6.69
C SER A 236 5.39 14.73 -7.30
N PRO A 237 4.72 15.83 -7.67
CA PRO A 237 3.45 15.79 -8.40
C PRO A 237 3.52 14.98 -9.70
N GLU A 238 4.68 14.99 -10.36
CA GLU A 238 4.92 14.25 -11.60
C GLU A 238 5.00 12.74 -11.36
N GLU A 239 5.80 12.29 -10.39
CA GLU A 239 5.88 10.85 -10.05
C GLU A 239 4.53 10.34 -9.53
N ALA A 240 3.80 11.16 -8.78
CA ALA A 240 2.46 10.83 -8.33
C ALA A 240 1.46 10.71 -9.48
N SER A 241 1.57 11.57 -10.50
CA SER A 241 0.73 11.49 -11.70
C SER A 241 1.01 10.22 -12.50
N GLY A 242 2.30 9.84 -12.65
CA GLY A 242 2.67 8.57 -13.29
C GLY A 242 2.19 7.34 -12.53
N LEU A 243 2.32 7.32 -11.20
CA LEU A 243 1.78 6.25 -10.36
C LEU A 243 0.26 6.16 -10.45
N TYR A 244 -0.43 7.30 -10.45
CA TYR A 244 -1.87 7.37 -10.64
C TYR A 244 -2.30 6.78 -11.99
N GLU A 245 -1.61 7.10 -13.09
CA GLU A 245 -1.91 6.53 -14.40
C GLU A 245 -1.79 5.01 -14.41
N GLU A 246 -0.71 4.48 -13.81
CA GLU A 246 -0.52 3.04 -13.64
C GLU A 246 -1.69 2.40 -12.85
N MET A 247 -2.11 3.03 -11.75
CA MET A 247 -3.24 2.56 -10.94
C MET A 247 -4.55 2.55 -11.73
N MET A 248 -4.81 3.59 -12.52
CA MET A 248 -6.01 3.68 -13.36
C MET A 248 -6.00 2.62 -14.47
N GLU A 249 -4.85 2.34 -15.09
CA GLU A 249 -4.68 1.27 -16.07
C GLU A 249 -5.02 -0.10 -15.45
N PHE A 250 -4.47 -0.40 -14.26
CA PHE A 250 -4.78 -1.65 -13.57
C PHE A 250 -6.25 -1.77 -13.18
N ALA A 251 -6.90 -0.67 -12.82
CA ALA A 251 -8.32 -0.60 -12.56
C ALA A 251 -9.19 -0.69 -13.83
N GLY A 252 -8.59 -0.66 -15.03
CA GLY A 252 -9.32 -0.62 -16.31
C GLY A 252 -10.12 0.66 -16.50
N ARG A 253 -9.69 1.77 -15.87
CA ARG A 253 -10.37 3.06 -15.89
C ARG A 253 -9.55 4.08 -16.68
N LYS A 254 -10.24 5.06 -17.27
CA LYS A 254 -9.57 6.18 -17.94
C LYS A 254 -9.12 7.19 -16.88
N ALA A 255 -7.86 7.61 -16.94
CA ALA A 255 -7.34 8.70 -16.12
C ALA A 255 -8.07 10.03 -16.41
N CYS A 256 -8.29 10.84 -15.36
CA CYS A 256 -8.76 12.22 -15.48
C CYS A 256 -7.80 13.04 -16.35
N PRO A 257 -8.26 14.07 -17.11
CA PRO A 257 -7.37 14.83 -17.99
C PRO A 257 -6.21 15.52 -17.27
N SER A 258 -5.09 15.71 -17.98
CA SER A 258 -3.92 16.42 -17.48
C SER A 258 -4.19 17.93 -17.41
N VAL A 259 -3.34 18.65 -16.68
CA VAL A 259 -3.42 20.12 -16.60
C VAL A 259 -3.35 20.72 -18.01
N GLU A 260 -2.44 20.23 -18.86
CA GLU A 260 -2.30 20.68 -20.25
C GLU A 260 -3.55 20.39 -21.09
N GLU A 261 -4.16 19.21 -20.94
CA GLU A 261 -5.41 18.85 -21.64
C GLU A 261 -6.58 19.73 -21.19
N LEU A 262 -6.62 20.12 -19.92
CA LEU A 262 -7.65 21.02 -19.39
C LEU A 262 -7.48 22.46 -19.87
N GLU A 263 -6.25 22.93 -19.98
CA GLU A 263 -5.92 24.25 -20.52
C GLU A 263 -6.21 24.33 -22.03
N ALA A 264 -5.90 23.28 -22.78
CA ALA A 264 -6.18 23.20 -24.21
C ALA A 264 -7.68 23.07 -24.56
N GLY A 265 -8.49 22.54 -23.63
CA GLY A 265 -9.95 22.41 -23.78
C GLY A 265 -10.77 23.63 -23.34
N GLY A 266 -10.12 24.74 -22.99
CA GLY A 266 -10.77 25.99 -22.59
C GLY A 266 -11.51 26.71 -23.75
N PRO A 267 -12.27 27.80 -23.46
CA PRO A 267 -13.27 28.38 -24.37
C PRO A 267 -12.76 28.89 -25.72
N ASP A 268 -11.45 29.01 -25.93
CA ASP A 268 -10.85 29.65 -27.11
C ASP A 268 -10.38 28.66 -28.20
N GLY A 269 -10.69 27.36 -28.06
CA GLY A 269 -10.21 26.29 -28.95
C GLY A 269 -11.22 25.71 -29.95
N GLY A 270 -12.31 26.41 -30.27
CA GLY A 270 -13.36 25.99 -31.20
C GLY A 270 -13.47 26.83 -32.46
#